data_AF-A0A935IW89-F1
#
_entry.id   AF-A0A935IW89-F1
#
_cell.length_a   1.000
_cell.length_b   1.000
_cell.length_c   1.000
_cell.angle_alpha   90.00
_cell.angle_beta   90.00
_cell.angle_gamma   90.00
#
_symmetry.space_group_name_H-M   'P 1'
#
loop_
_entity.id
_entity.type
_entity.pdbx_description
1 polymer ?
#
loop_
_entity_poly.entity_id
_entity_poly.type
_entity_poly.pdbx_seq_one_letter_code
_entity_poly.pdbx_strand_id
1 'polypeptide(L)'
;MEFLSDFLSWAWARHHNVLSWYIRPMFILPFIFFAYKRNWQGLVVTVIALFTSMFWFPAPATVDPAVEQFLQSEKDYILGDWTLSKVLASLTVPAFFYFLALAFWKRSWWWGVAVINLAALGKVAWSVISGGESGWAVLVPAVIGMLVCDAAVYFGVTFINKRQTLSATEAK
;
A
#
# COMPACT_ATOMS: atom_id res chain seq x y z
N MET A 1 11.73 -28.15 5.40
CA MET A 1 10.34 -27.86 4.97
C MET A 1 9.48 -27.40 6.14
N GLU A 2 9.59 -28.04 7.32
CA GLU A 2 8.89 -27.62 8.55
C GLU A 2 9.09 -26.15 8.93
N PHE A 3 10.33 -25.64 8.94
CA PHE A 3 10.59 -24.23 9.25
C PHE A 3 9.78 -23.24 8.39
N LEU A 4 9.63 -23.52 7.09
CA LEU A 4 8.90 -22.64 6.18
C LEU A 4 7.38 -22.72 6.41
N SER A 5 6.85 -23.92 6.64
CA SER A 5 5.43 -24.08 6.98
C SER A 5 5.09 -23.44 8.33
N ASP A 6 5.99 -23.56 9.30
CA ASP A 6 5.84 -22.96 10.63
C ASP A 6 5.87 -21.44 10.55
N PHE A 7 6.81 -20.88 9.78
CA PHE A 7 6.87 -19.44 9.53
C PHE A 7 5.62 -18.92 8.81
N LEU A 8 5.15 -19.62 7.76
CA LEU A 8 3.98 -19.20 6.99
C LEU A 8 2.69 -19.28 7.82
N SER A 9 2.52 -20.32 8.64
CA SER A 9 1.37 -20.44 9.55
C SER A 9 1.41 -19.37 10.65
N TRP A 10 2.60 -19.09 11.20
CA TRP A 10 2.84 -18.03 12.17
C TRP A 10 2.52 -16.64 11.61
N ALA A 11 2.91 -16.39 10.36
CA ALA A 11 2.64 -15.13 9.65
C ALA A 11 1.16 -15.00 9.28
N TRP A 12 0.54 -16.09 8.83
CA TRP A 12 -0.88 -16.17 8.52
C TRP A 12 -1.75 -15.81 9.73
N ALA A 13 -1.47 -16.39 10.89
CA ALA A 13 -2.21 -16.09 12.12
C ALA A 13 -2.14 -14.59 12.50
N ARG A 14 -1.01 -13.93 12.23
CA ARG A 14 -0.81 -12.49 12.48
C ARG A 14 -1.46 -11.60 11.44
N HIS A 15 -1.62 -12.09 10.22
CA HIS A 15 -2.23 -11.32 9.14
C HIS A 15 -3.70 -10.95 9.38
N HIS A 16 -4.37 -11.71 10.26
CA HIS A 16 -5.73 -11.44 10.75
C HIS A 16 -5.80 -10.16 11.59
N ASN A 17 -4.67 -9.64 12.05
CA ASN A 17 -4.65 -8.37 12.77
C ASN A 17 -4.77 -7.19 11.79
N VAL A 18 -5.94 -6.57 11.76
CA VAL A 18 -6.28 -5.45 10.87
C VAL A 18 -5.40 -4.21 11.06
N LEU A 19 -4.66 -4.09 12.18
CA LEU A 19 -3.66 -3.02 12.34
C LEU A 19 -2.58 -3.08 11.25
N SER A 20 -2.26 -4.29 10.78
CA SER A 20 -1.37 -4.47 9.63
C SER A 20 -1.97 -3.84 8.35
N TRP A 21 -3.29 -3.82 8.21
CA TRP A 21 -3.95 -3.25 7.03
C TRP A 21 -3.90 -1.72 7.05
N TYR A 22 -3.96 -1.10 8.23
CA TYR A 22 -3.85 0.35 8.39
C TYR A 22 -2.42 0.88 8.22
N ILE A 23 -1.40 0.13 8.67
CA ILE A 23 -0.01 0.59 8.53
C ILE A 23 0.49 0.45 7.09
N ARG A 24 -0.04 -0.49 6.31
CA ARG A 24 0.41 -0.77 4.93
C ARG A 24 0.36 0.47 4.03
N PRO A 25 -0.76 1.21 3.93
CA PRO A 25 -0.79 2.46 3.18
C PRO A 25 0.21 3.52 3.67
N MET A 26 0.61 3.50 4.95
CA MET A 26 1.56 4.48 5.49
C MET A 26 2.95 4.34 4.87
N PHE A 27 3.32 3.15 4.37
CA PHE A 27 4.59 2.95 3.64
C PHE A 27 4.64 3.67 2.30
N ILE A 28 3.51 4.15 1.78
CA ILE A 28 3.50 5.01 0.60
C ILE A 28 4.23 6.34 0.89
N LEU A 29 4.17 6.85 2.11
CA LEU A 29 4.85 8.11 2.49
C LEU A 29 6.38 8.03 2.39
N PRO A 30 7.08 7.09 3.07
CA PRO A 30 8.52 6.94 2.88
C PRO A 30 8.88 6.55 1.45
N PHE A 31 8.03 5.78 0.75
CA PHE A 31 8.26 5.45 -0.66
C PHE A 31 8.29 6.71 -1.54
N ILE A 32 7.31 7.59 -1.37
CA ILE A 32 7.23 8.90 -2.04
C ILE A 32 8.45 9.74 -1.70
N PHE A 33 8.86 9.81 -0.42
CA PHE A 33 10.03 10.56 0.01
C PHE A 33 11.31 10.05 -0.67
N PHE A 34 11.55 8.74 -0.70
CA PHE A 34 12.73 8.17 -1.34
C PHE A 34 12.68 8.27 -2.87
N ALA A 35 11.50 8.17 -3.48
CA ALA A 35 11.30 8.44 -4.91
C ALA A 35 11.66 9.89 -5.24
N TYR A 36 11.19 10.83 -4.42
CA TYR A 36 11.53 12.24 -4.53
C TYR A 36 13.05 12.45 -4.38
N LYS A 37 13.72 11.72 -3.50
CA LYS A 37 15.18 11.79 -3.33
C LYS A 37 15.98 10.98 -4.37
N ARG A 38 15.31 10.24 -5.25
CA ARG A 38 15.93 9.28 -6.20
C ARG A 38 16.83 8.26 -5.49
N ASN A 39 16.45 7.86 -4.28
CA ASN A 39 17.17 6.89 -3.47
C ASN A 39 16.59 5.48 -3.65
N TRP A 40 17.21 4.67 -4.50
CA TRP A 40 16.72 3.32 -4.82
C TRP A 40 16.76 2.36 -3.63
N GLN A 41 17.75 2.47 -2.73
CA GLN A 41 17.83 1.64 -1.52
C GLN A 41 16.65 1.90 -0.59
N GLY A 42 16.29 3.18 -0.43
CA GLY A 42 15.13 3.59 0.36
C GLY A 42 13.81 3.06 -0.23
N LEU A 43 13.68 3.02 -1.55
CA LEU A 43 12.52 2.41 -2.22
C LEU A 43 12.44 0.91 -1.90
N VAL A 44 13.54 0.18 -2.06
CA VAL A 44 13.59 -1.27 -1.79
C VAL A 44 13.27 -1.57 -0.33
N VAL A 45 13.91 -0.87 0.61
CA VAL A 45 13.65 -1.04 2.06
C VAL A 45 12.18 -0.78 2.39
N THR A 46 11.58 0.24 1.78
CA THR A 46 10.17 0.55 2.01
C THR A 46 9.24 -0.55 1.49
N VAL A 47 9.54 -1.10 0.32
CA VAL A 47 8.77 -2.23 -0.24
C VAL A 47 8.92 -3.49 0.63
N ILE A 48 10.12 -3.79 1.12
CA ILE A 48 10.33 -4.91 2.07
C ILE A 48 9.56 -4.68 3.37
N ALA A 49 9.59 -3.46 3.91
CA ALA A 49 8.84 -3.11 5.12
C ALA A 49 7.32 -3.29 4.90
N LEU A 50 6.81 -2.85 3.75
CA LEU A 50 5.41 -3.04 3.38
C LEU A 50 5.04 -4.53 3.34
N PHE A 51 5.81 -5.37 2.66
CA PHE A 51 5.50 -6.81 2.55
C PHE A 51 5.59 -7.52 3.90
N THR A 52 6.60 -7.21 4.71
CA THR A 52 6.77 -7.83 6.02
C THR A 52 5.78 -7.32 7.06
N SER A 53 5.20 -6.12 6.88
CA SER A 53 4.24 -5.52 7.82
C SER A 53 2.99 -6.36 8.07
N MET A 54 2.67 -7.31 7.19
CA MET A 54 1.55 -8.24 7.34
C MET A 54 1.61 -9.07 8.63
N PHE A 55 2.79 -9.27 9.21
CA PHE A 55 2.99 -10.09 10.41
C PHE A 55 3.71 -9.35 11.56
N TRP A 56 3.75 -8.01 11.55
CA TRP A 56 4.40 -7.24 12.62
C TRP A 56 3.58 -7.19 13.91
N PHE A 57 2.26 -7.32 13.81
CA PHE A 57 1.35 -7.29 14.94
C PHE A 57 1.09 -8.71 15.47
N PRO A 58 0.79 -8.88 16.77
CA PRO A 58 0.46 -10.19 17.32
C PRO A 58 -0.84 -10.73 16.71
N ALA A 59 -0.98 -12.06 16.70
CA ALA A 59 -2.25 -12.69 16.32
C ALA A 59 -3.36 -12.17 17.23
N PRO A 60 -4.54 -11.81 16.67
CA PRO A 60 -5.62 -11.26 17.47
C PRO A 60 -6.18 -12.35 18.41
N ALA A 61 -6.63 -11.94 19.60
CA ALA A 61 -7.26 -12.87 20.56
C ALA A 61 -8.60 -13.41 20.03
N THR A 62 -9.29 -12.62 19.21
CA THR A 62 -10.54 -12.98 18.53
C THR A 62 -10.44 -12.57 17.07
N VAL A 63 -10.71 -13.49 16.15
CA VAL A 63 -10.72 -13.21 14.71
C VAL A 63 -12.12 -12.78 14.29
N ASP A 64 -12.22 -11.65 13.59
CA ASP A 64 -13.46 -11.21 12.96
C ASP A 64 -13.80 -12.16 11.79
N PRO A 65 -15.01 -12.76 11.75
CA PRO A 65 -15.41 -13.65 10.67
C PRO A 65 -15.30 -13.04 9.27
N ALA A 66 -15.57 -11.73 9.12
CA ALA A 66 -15.42 -11.07 7.83
C ALA A 66 -13.95 -10.98 7.41
N VAL A 67 -13.04 -10.74 8.36
CA VAL A 67 -11.60 -10.71 8.10
C VAL A 67 -11.09 -12.09 7.71
N GLU A 68 -11.48 -13.15 8.43
CA GLU A 68 -11.11 -14.53 8.10
C GLU A 68 -11.59 -14.92 6.70
N GLN A 69 -12.87 -14.68 6.39
CA GLN A 69 -13.45 -15.00 5.08
C GLN A 69 -12.73 -14.25 3.95
N PHE A 70 -12.45 -12.96 4.13
CA PHE A 70 -11.71 -12.19 3.15
C PHE A 70 -10.29 -12.72 2.95
N LEU A 71 -9.56 -12.99 4.03
CA LEU A 71 -8.20 -13.52 3.93
C LEU A 71 -8.20 -14.89 3.27
N GLN A 72 -9.14 -15.76 3.61
CA GLN A 72 -9.28 -17.06 2.95
C GLN A 72 -9.51 -16.89 1.43
N SER A 73 -10.36 -15.94 1.01
CA SER A 73 -10.54 -15.62 -0.42
C SER A 73 -9.25 -15.10 -1.08
N GLU A 74 -8.45 -14.30 -0.38
CA GLU A 74 -7.15 -13.80 -0.89
C GLU A 74 -6.16 -14.96 -1.03
N LYS A 75 -6.12 -15.88 -0.06
CA LYS A 75 -5.29 -17.09 -0.10
C LYS A 75 -5.69 -18.03 -1.25
N ASP A 76 -6.98 -18.28 -1.42
CA ASP A 76 -7.50 -19.11 -2.50
C ASP A 76 -7.22 -18.49 -3.86
N TYR A 77 -7.37 -17.16 -3.99
CA TYR A 77 -6.97 -16.44 -5.19
C TYR A 77 -5.48 -16.59 -5.47
N ILE A 78 -4.60 -16.44 -4.48
CA ILE A 78 -3.15 -16.53 -4.64
C ILE A 78 -2.72 -17.95 -5.02
N LEU A 79 -3.26 -18.97 -4.37
CA LEU A 79 -2.90 -20.38 -4.56
C LEU A 79 -3.60 -21.04 -5.76
N GLY A 80 -4.70 -20.47 -6.24
CA GLY A 80 -5.40 -20.95 -7.43
C GLY A 80 -4.63 -20.76 -8.74
N ASP A 81 -5.23 -21.19 -9.84
CA ASP A 81 -4.58 -21.22 -11.15
C ASP A 81 -4.16 -19.84 -11.68
N TRP A 82 -2.99 -19.79 -12.32
CA TRP A 82 -2.43 -18.58 -12.94
C TRP A 82 -2.97 -18.39 -14.36
N THR A 83 -4.18 -17.84 -14.45
CA THR A 83 -4.77 -17.39 -15.71
C THR A 83 -4.12 -16.09 -16.20
N LEU A 84 -4.30 -15.77 -17.49
CA LEU A 84 -3.83 -14.49 -18.05
C LEU A 84 -4.40 -13.28 -17.29
N SER A 85 -5.67 -13.32 -16.88
CA SER A 85 -6.28 -12.24 -16.11
C SER A 85 -5.62 -12.07 -14.73
N LYS A 86 -5.30 -13.17 -14.02
CA LYS A 86 -4.57 -13.13 -12.75
C LYS A 86 -3.16 -12.57 -12.92
N VAL A 87 -2.46 -12.91 -14.01
CA VAL A 87 -1.14 -12.33 -14.34
C VAL A 87 -1.27 -10.82 -14.54
N LEU A 88 -2.21 -10.36 -15.38
CA LEU A 88 -2.42 -8.93 -15.63
C LEU A 88 -2.80 -8.16 -14.37
N ALA A 89 -3.69 -8.73 -13.54
CA ALA A 89 -4.05 -8.17 -12.25
C ALA A 89 -2.83 -8.09 -11.31
N SER A 90 -1.99 -9.12 -11.27
CA SER A 90 -0.79 -9.13 -10.42
C SER A 90 0.25 -8.09 -10.87
N LEU A 91 0.34 -7.80 -12.16
CA LEU A 91 1.22 -6.76 -12.72
C LEU A 91 0.78 -5.34 -12.34
N THR A 92 -0.45 -5.13 -11.87
CA THR A 92 -0.89 -3.82 -11.39
C THR A 92 -0.12 -3.37 -10.14
N VAL A 93 0.33 -4.30 -9.29
CA VAL A 93 1.11 -4.02 -8.08
C VAL A 93 2.49 -3.44 -8.41
N PRO A 94 3.37 -4.08 -9.21
CA PRO A 94 4.63 -3.48 -9.62
C PRO A 94 4.42 -2.22 -10.48
N ALA A 95 3.38 -2.18 -11.33
CA ALA A 95 3.06 -0.99 -12.10
C ALA A 95 2.72 0.21 -11.20
N PHE A 96 1.96 -0.01 -10.12
CA PHE A 96 1.67 1.01 -9.11
C PHE A 96 2.96 1.61 -8.52
N PHE A 97 3.88 0.78 -8.03
CA PHE A 97 5.15 1.29 -7.47
C PHE A 97 6.00 2.00 -8.51
N TYR A 98 6.05 1.49 -9.74
CA TYR A 98 6.77 2.12 -10.83
C TYR A 98 6.23 3.51 -11.17
N PHE A 99 4.92 3.63 -11.40
CA PHE A 99 4.31 4.92 -11.76
C PHE A 99 4.34 5.91 -10.60
N LEU A 100 4.17 5.44 -9.37
CA LEU A 100 4.30 6.29 -8.19
C LEU A 100 5.73 6.83 -8.04
N ALA A 101 6.74 5.97 -8.20
CA ALA A 101 8.14 6.40 -8.18
C ALA A 101 8.43 7.41 -9.30
N LEU A 102 7.95 7.14 -10.52
CA LEU A 102 8.14 8.01 -11.68
C LEU A 102 7.48 9.38 -11.50
N ALA A 103 6.27 9.43 -10.92
CA ALA A 103 5.55 10.66 -10.65
C ALA A 103 6.37 11.59 -9.74
N PHE A 104 6.88 11.09 -8.62
CA PHE A 104 7.65 11.89 -7.67
C PHE A 104 9.10 12.13 -8.08
N TRP A 105 9.69 11.25 -8.89
CA TRP A 105 10.96 11.51 -9.59
C TRP A 105 10.82 12.73 -10.51
N LYS A 106 9.73 12.80 -11.27
CA LYS A 106 9.40 13.92 -12.18
C LYS A 106 8.79 15.13 -11.48
N ARG A 107 8.66 15.13 -10.15
CA ARG A 107 8.05 16.20 -9.34
C ARG A 107 6.57 16.47 -9.68
N SER A 108 5.88 15.52 -10.30
CA SER A 108 4.46 15.65 -10.64
C SER A 108 3.59 15.11 -9.51
N TRP A 109 3.20 16.00 -8.62
CA TRP A 109 2.37 15.64 -7.46
C TRP A 109 0.95 15.24 -7.85
N TRP A 110 0.35 15.89 -8.86
CA TRP A 110 -0.97 15.51 -9.39
C TRP A 110 -0.98 14.07 -9.93
N TRP A 111 0.10 13.68 -10.63
CA TRP A 111 0.25 12.30 -11.09
C TRP A 111 0.38 11.34 -9.89
N GLY A 112 1.15 11.71 -8.87
CA GLY A 112 1.27 10.94 -7.64
C GLY A 112 -0.10 10.69 -6.97
N VAL A 113 -0.89 11.74 -6.76
CA VAL A 113 -2.25 11.67 -6.19
C VAL A 113 -3.16 10.78 -7.03
N ALA A 114 -3.13 10.93 -8.36
CA ALA A 114 -3.93 10.09 -9.26
C ALA A 114 -3.58 8.60 -9.12
N VAL A 115 -2.29 8.26 -9.04
CA VAL A 115 -1.82 6.88 -8.86
C VAL A 115 -2.26 6.30 -7.52
N ILE A 116 -2.19 7.08 -6.43
CA ILE A 116 -2.65 6.68 -5.09
C ILE A 116 -4.15 6.38 -5.09
N ASN A 117 -4.96 7.28 -5.64
CA ASN A 117 -6.41 7.14 -5.70
C ASN A 117 -6.83 5.93 -6.56
N LEU A 118 -6.22 5.76 -7.73
CA LEU A 118 -6.49 4.60 -8.59
C LEU A 118 -6.13 3.28 -7.90
N ALA A 119 -5.02 3.22 -7.15
CA ALA A 119 -4.63 2.03 -6.42
C ALA A 119 -5.59 1.71 -5.26
N ALA A 120 -6.04 2.72 -4.50
CA ALA A 120 -7.01 2.54 -3.42
C ALA A 120 -8.35 2.02 -3.97
N LEU A 121 -8.88 2.65 -5.01
CA LEU A 121 -10.11 2.22 -5.68
C LEU A 121 -9.96 0.81 -6.28
N GLY A 122 -8.84 0.54 -6.95
CA GLY A 122 -8.54 -0.76 -7.52
C GLY A 122 -8.47 -1.86 -6.46
N LYS A 123 -7.84 -1.59 -5.31
CA LYS A 123 -7.77 -2.55 -4.20
C LYS A 123 -9.15 -2.82 -3.61
N VAL A 124 -9.98 -1.80 -3.40
CA VAL A 124 -11.36 -1.99 -2.91
C VAL A 124 -12.20 -2.76 -3.91
N ALA A 125 -12.19 -2.37 -5.19
CA ALA A 125 -12.94 -3.05 -6.25
C ALA A 125 -12.52 -4.51 -6.37
N TRP A 126 -11.22 -4.80 -6.42
CA TRP A 126 -10.72 -6.16 -6.45
C TRP A 126 -11.16 -6.95 -5.22
N SER A 127 -11.10 -6.36 -4.03
CA SER A 127 -11.46 -7.03 -2.77
C SER A 127 -12.94 -7.40 -2.72
N VAL A 128 -13.84 -6.55 -3.22
CA VAL A 128 -15.28 -6.83 -3.29
C VAL A 128 -15.59 -7.87 -4.38
N ILE A 129 -14.90 -7.82 -5.53
CA ILE A 129 -15.08 -8.80 -6.61
C ILE A 129 -14.60 -10.20 -6.17
N SER A 130 -13.49 -10.29 -5.43
CA SER A 130 -12.91 -11.57 -5.01
C SER A 130 -13.52 -12.12 -3.72
N GLY A 131 -13.80 -11.26 -2.74
CA GLY A 131 -14.28 -11.65 -1.41
C GLY A 131 -15.79 -11.46 -1.20
N GLY A 132 -16.53 -10.88 -2.15
CA GLY A 132 -17.95 -10.58 -1.94
C GLY A 132 -18.17 -9.61 -0.78
N GLU A 133 -19.05 -9.95 0.16
CA GLU A 133 -19.39 -9.08 1.31
C GLU A 133 -18.20 -8.87 2.24
N SER A 134 -17.37 -9.88 2.48
CA SER A 134 -16.18 -9.75 3.33
C SER A 134 -15.11 -8.83 2.71
N GLY A 135 -15.15 -8.61 1.40
CA GLY A 135 -14.28 -7.68 0.69
C GLY A 135 -14.39 -6.23 1.17
N TRP A 136 -15.52 -5.85 1.75
CA TRP A 136 -15.73 -4.52 2.32
C TRP A 136 -14.88 -4.24 3.57
N ALA A 137 -14.34 -5.27 4.22
CA ALA A 137 -13.45 -5.11 5.37
C ALA A 137 -12.18 -4.27 5.05
N VAL A 138 -11.79 -4.22 3.77
CA VAL A 138 -10.62 -3.45 3.30
C VAL A 138 -10.95 -1.96 3.06
N LEU A 139 -12.24 -1.60 2.95
CA LEU A 139 -12.67 -0.24 2.59
C LEU A 139 -12.10 0.81 3.54
N VAL A 140 -12.29 0.63 4.84
CA VAL A 140 -11.89 1.62 5.85
C VAL A 140 -10.37 1.81 5.86
N PRO A 141 -9.54 0.75 5.95
CA PRO A 141 -8.08 0.90 5.79
C PRO A 141 -7.67 1.58 4.49
N ALA A 142 -8.31 1.24 3.36
CA ALA A 142 -7.96 1.80 2.06
C ALA A 142 -8.26 3.30 1.98
N VAL A 143 -9.45 3.72 2.41
CA VAL A 143 -9.88 5.13 2.40
C VAL A 143 -9.04 5.96 3.36
N ILE A 144 -8.82 5.49 4.58
CA ILE A 144 -7.98 6.21 5.55
C ILE A 144 -6.56 6.34 5.01
N GLY A 145 -5.99 5.25 4.48
CA GLY A 145 -4.68 5.25 3.86
C GLY A 145 -4.55 6.25 2.73
N MET A 146 -5.53 6.26 1.82
CA MET A 146 -5.61 7.19 0.68
C MET A 146 -5.65 8.65 1.15
N LEU A 147 -6.57 8.99 2.08
CA LEU A 147 -6.74 10.34 2.59
C LEU A 147 -5.46 10.86 3.27
N VAL A 148 -4.81 10.03 4.08
CA VAL A 148 -3.55 10.39 4.74
C VAL A 148 -2.43 10.62 3.71
N CYS A 149 -2.33 9.75 2.70
CA CYS A 149 -1.33 9.91 1.65
C CYS A 149 -1.54 11.18 0.83
N ASP A 150 -2.77 11.47 0.42
CA ASP A 150 -3.11 12.67 -0.35
C ASP A 150 -2.88 13.94 0.47
N ALA A 151 -3.28 13.94 1.74
CA ALA A 151 -3.01 15.05 2.65
C ALA A 151 -1.50 15.29 2.81
N ALA A 152 -0.70 14.24 3.02
CA ALA A 152 0.74 14.36 3.14
C ALA A 152 1.39 14.90 1.85
N VAL A 153 0.93 14.46 0.67
CA VAL A 153 1.40 15.00 -0.61
C VAL A 153 1.04 16.49 -0.74
N TYR A 154 -0.20 16.85 -0.44
CA TYR A 154 -0.66 18.24 -0.49
C TYR A 154 0.14 19.15 0.45
N PHE A 155 0.33 18.76 1.71
CA PHE A 155 1.13 19.51 2.67
C PHE A 155 2.62 19.57 2.28
N GLY A 156 3.16 18.49 1.73
CA GLY A 156 4.53 18.45 1.22
C GLY A 156 4.75 19.45 0.07
N VAL A 157 3.83 19.50 -0.89
CA VAL A 157 3.88 20.44 -2.02
C VAL A 157 3.76 21.89 -1.55
N THR A 158 2.76 22.18 -0.70
CA THR A 158 2.55 23.55 -0.20
C THR A 158 3.73 24.05 0.62
N PHE A 159 4.37 23.19 1.41
CA PHE A 159 5.59 23.52 2.15
C PHE A 159 6.76 23.87 1.22
N ILE A 160 7.01 23.06 0.18
CA ILE A 160 8.09 23.31 -0.78
C ILE A 160 7.87 24.63 -1.53
N ASN A 161 6.65 24.90 -1.99
CA ASN A 161 6.31 26.13 -2.71
C ASN A 161 6.50 27.38 -1.83
N LYS A 162 6.15 27.30 -0.53
CA LYS A 162 6.39 28.39 0.43
C LYS A 162 7.88 28.67 0.63
N ARG A 163 8.74 27.65 0.70
CA ARG A 163 10.19 27.87 0.86
C ARG A 163 10.83 28.51 -0.37
N GLN A 164 10.40 28.11 -1.56
CA GLN A 164 10.90 28.68 -2.82
C GLN A 164 10.52 30.15 -2.96
N THR A 165 9.30 30.53 -2.58
CA THR A 165 8.83 31.91 -2.60
C THR A 165 9.59 32.80 -1.61
N LEU A 166 9.80 32.34 -0.38
CA LEU A 166 10.61 33.07 0.62
C LEU A 166 12.05 33.30 0.16
N SER A 167 12.73 32.27 -0.35
CA SER A 167 14.10 32.41 -0.87
C SER A 167 14.21 33.38 -2.05
N ALA A 168 13.16 33.50 -2.87
CA ALA A 168 13.13 34.43 -3.99
C ALA A 168 12.88 35.88 -3.56
N THR A 169 12.27 36.09 -2.39
CA THR A 169 12.11 37.42 -1.77
C THR A 169 13.39 37.87 -1.08
N GLU A 170 14.09 36.97 -0.36
CA GLU A 170 15.37 37.30 0.31
C GLU A 170 16.52 37.58 -0.66
N ALA A 171 16.45 37.05 -1.89
CA ALA A 171 17.45 37.27 -2.93
C ALA A 171 17.27 38.58 -3.73
N LYS A 172 16.23 39.38 -3.44
CA LYS A 172 15.95 40.68 -4.06
C LYS A 172 16.27 41.80 -3.10
#